data_AF-A0A6P2FQY1-F1
#
_entry.id   AF-A0A6P2FQY1-F1
#
_cell.length_a   1.000
_cell.length_b   1.000
_cell.length_c   1.000
_cell.angle_alpha   90.00
_cell.angle_beta   90.00
_cell.angle_gamma   90.00
#
_symmetry.space_group_name_H-M   'P 1'
#
loop_
_entity.id
_entity.type
_entity.pdbx_description
1 polymer ?
#
loop_
_entity_poly.entity_id
_entity_poly.type
_entity_poly.pdbx_seq_one_letter_code
_entity_poly.pdbx_strand_id
1 'polypeptide(L)'
;MSHTFASAARTACFAVLGLTATLAAAAAFGRAARAEDEPESNTQTRTKPAPEVEAELEAIRQALAVHAAEARRLDHAFRTPIGAAAAALQLIETSGDDPELQAQARQVIARQLSRMTGLTESLREAAQRLSGYA
;
A
#
# COMPACT_ATOMS: atom_id res chain seq x y z
N MET A 1 15.07 -48.07 -11.06
CA MET A 1 13.68 -47.88 -10.58
C MET A 1 13.47 -46.40 -10.43
N SER A 2 12.77 -45.85 -11.41
CA SER A 2 12.64 -44.43 -11.69
C SER A 2 11.39 -43.89 -11.01
N HIS A 3 11.53 -42.89 -10.16
CA HIS A 3 10.40 -42.12 -9.64
C HIS A 3 10.53 -40.67 -10.09
N THR A 4 9.98 -40.44 -11.28
CA THR A 4 9.51 -39.17 -11.81
C THR A 4 8.40 -38.67 -10.89
N PHE A 5 8.57 -37.51 -10.26
CA PHE A 5 7.45 -36.78 -9.67
C PHE A 5 7.31 -35.41 -10.33
N ALA A 6 6.08 -35.21 -10.79
CA ALA A 6 5.66 -34.20 -11.72
C ALA A 6 5.53 -32.82 -11.05
N SER A 7 6.04 -31.84 -11.79
CA SER A 7 5.73 -30.42 -11.71
C SER A 7 4.21 -30.20 -11.64
N ALA A 8 3.74 -29.65 -10.52
CA ALA A 8 2.41 -29.07 -10.40
C ALA A 8 2.55 -27.55 -10.51
N ALA A 9 2.61 -27.07 -11.75
CA ALA A 9 2.39 -25.68 -12.08
C ALA A 9 0.97 -25.29 -11.68
N ARG A 10 0.83 -24.61 -10.53
CA ARG A 10 -0.40 -23.90 -10.18
C ARG A 10 -0.27 -22.45 -10.55
N THR A 11 -0.66 -22.21 -11.80
CA THR A 11 -1.12 -20.96 -12.37
C THR A 11 -2.14 -20.30 -11.44
N ALA A 12 -1.75 -19.21 -10.79
CA ALA A 12 -2.68 -18.24 -10.22
C ALA A 12 -2.45 -16.90 -10.94
N CYS A 13 -3.07 -16.81 -12.13
CA CYS A 13 -3.55 -15.54 -12.67
C CYS A 13 -4.73 -15.05 -11.81
N PHE A 14 -5.14 -13.79 -12.03
CA PHE A 14 -6.19 -13.02 -11.35
C PHE A 14 -5.70 -12.30 -10.07
N ALA A 15 -5.71 -10.98 -9.93
CA ALA A 15 -6.30 -9.92 -10.74
C ALA A 15 -5.51 -8.61 -10.52
N VAL A 16 -4.81 -8.16 -11.56
CA VAL A 16 -4.44 -6.75 -11.74
C VAL A 16 -5.48 -6.22 -12.72
N LEU A 17 -6.46 -5.45 -12.26
CA LEU A 17 -7.35 -4.58 -13.05
C LEU A 17 -8.42 -3.97 -12.14
N GLY A 18 -8.54 -2.64 -12.15
CA GLY A 18 -9.81 -1.97 -11.85
C GLY A 18 -9.88 -1.09 -10.61
N LEU A 19 -9.08 -0.02 -10.53
CA LEU A 19 -9.42 1.13 -9.68
C LEU A 19 -9.20 2.47 -10.41
N THR A 20 -9.58 2.47 -11.68
CA THR A 20 -9.71 3.66 -12.53
C THR A 20 -11.04 3.55 -13.28
N ALA A 21 -12.09 4.19 -12.76
CA ALA A 21 -13.28 4.69 -13.45
C ALA A 21 -14.54 4.59 -12.56
N THR A 22 -14.76 5.57 -11.71
CA THR A 22 -16.12 5.99 -11.30
C THR A 22 -16.21 7.49 -11.46
N LEU A 23 -16.13 7.92 -12.72
CA LEU A 23 -16.24 9.31 -13.13
C LEU A 23 -16.92 9.37 -14.50
N ALA A 24 -18.18 8.92 -14.60
CA ALA A 24 -19.12 9.23 -15.69
C ALA A 24 -20.45 8.47 -15.52
N ALA A 25 -21.36 8.93 -14.66
CA ALA A 25 -22.76 8.49 -14.69
C ALA A 25 -23.68 9.56 -14.06
N ALA A 26 -23.75 10.73 -14.69
CA ALA A 26 -24.76 11.75 -14.34
C ALA A 26 -25.09 12.70 -15.51
N ALA A 27 -24.88 12.30 -16.77
CA ALA A 27 -25.07 13.19 -17.92
C ALA A 27 -25.79 12.49 -19.09
N ALA A 28 -26.98 11.91 -18.85
CA ALA A 28 -27.79 11.37 -19.94
C ALA A 28 -29.27 11.12 -19.57
N PHE A 29 -29.96 12.05 -18.90
CA PHE A 29 -31.42 12.02 -18.85
C PHE A 29 -31.98 13.43 -18.61
N GLY A 30 -32.40 14.09 -19.69
CA GLY A 30 -32.96 15.44 -19.61
C GLY A 30 -32.85 16.23 -20.91
N ARG A 31 -33.25 15.63 -22.04
CA ARG A 31 -33.37 16.35 -23.33
C ARG A 31 -34.75 16.10 -23.93
N ALA A 32 -35.74 16.85 -23.46
CA ALA A 32 -36.93 17.22 -24.22
C ALA A 32 -37.84 18.13 -23.37
N ALA A 33 -37.84 19.43 -23.66
CA ALA A 33 -39.04 20.29 -23.82
C ALA A 33 -38.74 21.77 -23.46
N ARG A 34 -39.13 22.67 -24.37
CA ARG A 34 -39.43 24.12 -24.22
C ARG A 34 -38.27 25.01 -23.74
N ALA A 35 -37.73 25.99 -24.48
CA ALA A 35 -38.36 27.09 -25.23
C ALA A 35 -39.51 27.73 -24.44
N GLU A 36 -39.18 28.69 -23.57
CA GLU A 36 -39.55 30.12 -23.65
C GLU A 36 -38.68 30.93 -22.66
N ASP A 37 -38.67 32.25 -22.87
CA ASP A 37 -37.88 33.33 -22.26
C ASP A 37 -37.53 33.22 -20.76
N GLU A 38 -36.32 33.67 -20.41
CA GLU A 38 -35.97 34.65 -19.35
C GLU A 38 -34.43 34.67 -19.15
N PRO A 39 -33.71 35.80 -19.32
CA PRO A 39 -32.31 35.91 -18.92
C PRO A 39 -32.22 36.19 -17.42
N GLU A 40 -32.68 35.25 -16.58
CA GLU A 40 -32.37 35.32 -15.16
C GLU A 40 -30.90 34.96 -14.97
N SER A 41 -30.12 36.02 -14.71
CA SER A 41 -28.78 36.00 -14.15
C SER A 41 -28.77 35.14 -12.88
N ASN A 42 -28.65 33.83 -13.08
CA ASN A 42 -28.42 32.84 -12.04
C ASN A 42 -27.03 33.09 -11.47
N THR A 43 -27.00 34.07 -10.56
CA THR A 43 -25.87 34.41 -9.74
C THR A 43 -25.73 33.26 -8.78
N GLN A 44 -25.10 32.19 -9.27
CA GLN A 44 -24.71 31.01 -8.53
C GLN A 44 -23.77 31.51 -7.43
N THR A 45 -24.36 31.84 -6.29
CA THR A 45 -23.67 32.14 -5.04
C THR A 45 -22.92 30.88 -4.67
N ARG A 46 -21.69 30.80 -5.16
CA ARG A 46 -20.68 29.84 -4.75
C ARG A 46 -20.46 30.11 -3.26
N THR A 47 -21.23 29.42 -2.43
CA THR A 47 -21.11 29.47 -0.98
C THR A 47 -19.71 28.99 -0.65
N LYS A 48 -18.82 29.95 -0.38
CA LYS A 48 -17.47 29.67 0.09
C LYS A 48 -17.64 28.83 1.36
N PRO A 49 -17.04 27.64 1.46
CA PRO A 49 -17.15 26.85 2.67
C PRO A 49 -16.65 27.68 3.85
N ALA A 50 -17.31 27.52 5.00
CA ALA A 50 -16.92 28.23 6.21
C ALA A 50 -15.44 27.95 6.51
N PRO A 51 -14.66 28.96 6.95
CA PRO A 51 -13.21 28.82 7.16
C PRO A 51 -12.84 27.68 8.13
N GLU A 52 -13.74 27.28 9.02
CA GLU A 52 -13.57 26.12 9.91
C GLU A 52 -13.50 24.79 9.16
N VAL A 53 -14.36 24.59 8.15
CA VAL A 53 -14.37 23.35 7.36
C VAL A 53 -13.12 23.24 6.50
N GLU A 54 -12.64 24.37 5.95
CA GLU A 54 -11.38 24.40 5.20
C GLU A 54 -10.19 24.05 6.10
N ALA A 55 -10.16 24.57 7.34
CA ALA A 55 -9.11 24.28 8.31
C ALA A 55 -9.13 22.82 8.76
N GLU A 56 -10.30 22.25 9.03
CA GLU A 56 -10.45 20.83 9.40
C GLU A 56 -10.01 19.89 8.26
N LEU A 57 -10.41 20.17 7.02
CA LEU A 57 -9.97 19.41 5.86
C LEU A 57 -8.45 19.45 5.68
N GLU A 58 -7.84 20.61 5.91
CA GLU A 58 -6.40 20.75 5.83
C GLU A 58 -5.68 19.98 6.95
N ALA A 59 -6.22 20.00 8.17
CA ALA A 59 -5.70 19.20 9.27
C ALA A 59 -5.74 17.69 8.97
N ILE A 60 -6.85 17.20 8.40
CA ILE A 60 -6.99 15.80 7.99
C ILE A 60 -5.97 15.45 6.90
N ARG A 61 -5.78 16.31 5.89
CA ARG A 61 -4.79 16.09 4.83
C ARG A 61 -3.37 16.00 5.38
N GLN A 62 -3.02 16.89 6.31
CA GLN A 62 -1.71 16.88 6.95
C GLN A 62 -1.49 15.60 7.75
N ALA A 63 -2.49 15.17 8.54
CA ALA A 63 -2.42 13.91 9.26
C ALA A 63 -2.22 12.70 8.32
N LEU A 64 -3.01 12.61 7.24
CA LEU A 64 -2.86 11.55 6.23
C LEU A 64 -1.50 11.59 5.54
N ALA A 65 -0.96 12.77 5.24
CA ALA A 65 0.36 12.92 4.63
C ALA A 65 1.48 12.38 5.54
N VAL A 66 1.39 12.64 6.86
CA VAL A 66 2.32 12.11 7.86
C VAL A 66 2.25 10.58 7.91
N HIS A 67 1.05 10.00 7.97
CA HIS A 67 0.89 8.55 7.99
C HIS A 67 1.37 7.88 6.69
N ALA A 68 1.11 8.48 5.54
CA ALA A 68 1.59 7.97 4.25
C ALA A 68 3.13 8.01 4.15
N ALA A 69 3.77 9.04 4.71
CA ALA A 69 5.22 9.12 4.77
C ALA A 69 5.81 8.01 5.67
N GLU A 70 5.21 7.78 6.83
CA GLU A 70 5.64 6.73 7.74
C GLU A 70 5.47 5.33 7.15
N ALA A 71 4.34 5.06 6.48
CA ALA A 71 4.11 3.80 5.79
C ALA A 71 5.16 3.53 4.70
N ARG A 72 5.53 4.55 3.90
CA ARG A 72 6.60 4.44 2.89
C ARG A 72 7.96 4.17 3.53
N ARG A 73 8.26 4.82 4.66
CA ARG A 73 9.51 4.59 5.40
C ARG A 73 9.59 3.15 5.88
N LEU A 74 8.51 2.61 6.45
CA LEU A 74 8.45 1.24 6.94
C LEU A 74 8.56 0.21 5.79
N ASP A 75 7.81 0.40 4.69
CA ASP A 75 7.93 -0.45 3.49
C ASP A 75 9.39 -0.52 3.00
N HIS A 76 10.05 0.63 2.88
CA HIS A 76 11.46 0.66 2.49
C HIS A 76 12.35 -0.06 3.50
N ALA A 77 12.12 0.14 4.80
CA ALA A 77 12.89 -0.49 5.87
C ALA A 77 12.75 -2.02 5.88
N PHE A 78 11.59 -2.57 5.51
CA PHE A 78 11.38 -4.02 5.42
C PHE A 78 12.12 -4.67 4.25
N ARG A 79 12.31 -3.97 3.13
CA ARG A 79 12.94 -4.54 1.93
C ARG A 79 14.38 -4.99 2.17
N THR A 80 15.15 -4.24 2.95
CA THR A 80 16.56 -4.54 3.24
C THR A 80 16.76 -5.87 3.98
N PRO A 81 16.16 -6.11 5.16
CA PRO A 81 16.31 -7.38 5.86
C PRO A 81 15.72 -8.56 5.08
N ILE A 82 14.62 -8.37 4.33
CA ILE A 82 14.05 -9.41 3.47
C ILE A 82 15.05 -9.80 2.37
N GLY A 83 15.62 -8.83 1.66
CA GLY A 83 16.62 -9.09 0.63
C GLY A 83 17.87 -9.78 1.17
N ALA A 84 18.37 -9.35 2.33
CA ALA A 84 19.52 -9.98 2.98
C ALA A 84 19.23 -11.41 3.45
N ALA A 85 18.03 -11.67 3.98
CA ALA A 85 17.62 -13.02 4.35
C ALA A 85 17.47 -13.93 3.11
N ALA A 86 16.90 -13.42 2.02
CA ALA A 86 16.78 -14.15 0.76
C ALA A 86 18.16 -14.52 0.17
N ALA A 87 19.11 -13.58 0.15
CA ALA A 87 20.47 -13.85 -0.30
C ALA A 87 21.18 -14.89 0.59
N ALA A 88 20.99 -14.82 1.92
CA ALA A 88 21.55 -15.80 2.84
C ALA A 88 20.94 -17.21 2.66
N LEU A 89 19.64 -17.30 2.36
CA LEU A 89 19.00 -18.57 2.01
C LEU A 89 19.61 -19.16 0.73
N GLN A 90 19.78 -18.33 -0.30
CA GLN A 90 20.42 -18.76 -1.55
C GLN A 90 21.87 -19.23 -1.33
N LEU A 91 22.62 -18.61 -0.41
CA LEU A 91 23.95 -19.09 -0.02
C LEU A 91 23.89 -20.48 0.62
N ILE A 92 22.92 -20.75 1.50
CA ILE A 92 22.74 -22.10 2.09
C ILE A 92 22.44 -23.13 1.00
N GLU A 93 21.60 -22.79 0.03
CA GLU A 93 21.24 -23.70 -1.07
C GLU A 93 22.41 -23.99 -2.03
N THR A 94 23.31 -23.02 -2.22
CA THR A 94 24.41 -23.10 -3.20
C THR A 94 25.76 -23.51 -2.60
N SER A 95 25.91 -23.45 -1.28
CA SER A 95 27.19 -23.71 -0.57
C SER A 95 27.61 -25.18 -0.49
N GLY A 96 26.75 -26.12 -0.90
CA GLY A 96 27.05 -27.55 -0.83
C GLY A 96 27.36 -27.99 0.60
N ASP A 97 28.48 -28.68 0.78
CA ASP A 97 28.92 -29.25 2.07
C ASP A 97 29.88 -28.32 2.86
N ASP A 98 29.84 -27.00 2.65
CA ASP A 98 30.60 -26.05 3.47
C ASP A 98 29.81 -25.68 4.76
N PRO A 99 30.11 -26.30 5.92
CA PRO A 99 29.36 -26.04 7.15
C PRO A 99 29.61 -24.63 7.71
N GLU A 100 30.76 -24.02 7.42
CA GLU A 100 31.09 -22.69 7.94
C GLU A 100 30.28 -21.63 7.21
N LEU A 101 30.23 -21.70 5.88
CA LEU A 101 29.42 -20.79 5.07
C LEU A 101 27.93 -20.91 5.40
N GLN A 102 27.42 -22.14 5.59
CA GLN A 102 26.05 -22.35 6.05
C GLN A 102 25.79 -21.74 7.43
N ALA A 103 26.71 -21.90 8.38
CA ALA A 103 26.58 -21.33 9.72
C ALA A 103 26.52 -19.78 9.66
N GLN A 104 27.38 -19.16 8.87
CA GLN A 104 27.39 -17.70 8.67
C GLN A 104 26.08 -17.21 8.05
N ALA A 105 25.57 -17.90 7.02
CA ALA A 105 24.30 -17.57 6.39
C ALA A 105 23.11 -17.69 7.36
N ARG A 106 23.06 -18.75 8.17
CA ARG A 106 22.03 -18.88 9.23
C ARG A 106 22.10 -17.74 10.25
N GLN A 107 23.29 -17.29 10.62
CA GLN A 107 23.44 -16.12 11.51
C GLN A 107 22.93 -14.83 10.87
N VAL A 108 23.15 -14.62 9.57
CA VAL A 108 22.58 -13.47 8.84
C VAL A 108 21.05 -13.50 8.92
N ILE A 109 20.44 -14.66 8.62
CA ILE A 109 18.98 -14.84 8.68
C ILE A 109 18.47 -14.52 10.09
N ALA A 110 19.10 -15.08 11.13
CA ALA A 110 18.70 -14.82 12.52
C ALA A 110 18.74 -13.33 12.88
N ARG A 111 19.78 -12.60 12.46
CA ARG A 111 19.86 -11.14 12.64
C ARG A 111 18.77 -10.39 11.89
N GLN A 112 18.47 -10.79 10.64
CA GLN A 112 17.42 -10.12 9.87
C GLN A 112 16.03 -10.38 10.45
N LEU A 113 15.75 -11.59 10.94
CA LEU A 113 14.50 -11.90 11.64
C LEU A 113 14.33 -11.02 12.89
N SER A 114 15.38 -10.87 13.70
CA SER A 114 15.35 -9.97 14.86
C SER A 114 15.04 -8.51 14.47
N ARG A 115 15.65 -8.01 13.39
CA ARG A 115 15.35 -6.67 12.86
C ARG A 115 13.91 -6.55 12.36
N MET A 116 13.41 -7.55 11.65
CA MET A 116 12.03 -7.58 11.16
C MET A 116 11.03 -7.54 12.31
N THR A 117 11.28 -8.23 13.43
CA THR A 117 10.45 -8.13 14.64
C THR A 117 10.37 -6.68 15.15
N GLY A 118 11.49 -5.95 15.18
CA GLY A 118 11.50 -4.54 15.54
C GLY A 118 10.68 -3.67 14.58
N LEU A 119 10.80 -3.92 13.28
CA LEU A 119 10.00 -3.22 12.26
C LEU A 119 8.50 -3.53 12.36
N THR A 120 8.12 -4.76 12.70
CA THR A 120 6.71 -5.11 12.93
C THR A 120 6.14 -4.39 14.15
N GLU A 121 6.94 -4.15 15.18
CA GLU A 121 6.52 -3.35 16.33
C GLU A 121 6.33 -1.88 15.94
N SER A 122 7.27 -1.30 15.19
CA SER A 122 7.10 0.07 14.66
C SER A 122 5.86 0.21 13.75
N LEU A 123 5.54 -0.83 12.96
CA LEU A 123 4.31 -0.86 12.17
C LEU A 123 3.06 -0.93 13.06
N ARG A 124 3.10 -1.73 14.13
CA ARG A 124 2.02 -1.81 15.12
C ARG A 124 1.77 -0.45 15.79
N GLU A 125 2.83 0.23 16.22
CA GLU A 125 2.75 1.58 16.78
C GLU A 125 2.21 2.60 15.78
N ALA A 126 2.61 2.53 14.51
CA ALA A 126 2.07 3.38 13.46
C ALA A 126 0.57 3.15 13.22
N ALA A 127 0.13 1.89 13.23
CA ALA A 127 -1.27 1.52 13.11
C ALA A 127 -2.11 2.00 14.32
N GLN A 128 -1.57 1.87 15.54
CA GLN A 128 -2.25 2.35 16.75
C GLN A 128 -2.43 3.87 16.73
N ARG A 129 -1.41 4.63 16.29
CA ARG A 129 -1.51 6.09 16.13
C ARG A 129 -2.57 6.49 15.12
N LEU A 130 -2.76 5.71 14.06
CA LEU A 130 -3.82 5.93 13.07
C LEU A 130 -5.21 5.66 13.67
N SER A 131 -5.36 4.60 14.49
CA SER A 131 -6.65 4.26 15.12
C SER A 131 -7.01 5.13 16.32
N GLY A 132 -6.03 5.74 17.00
CA GLY A 132 -6.23 6.57 18.20
C GLY A 132 -6.72 8.00 17.92
N TYR A 133 -7.02 8.33 16.66
CA TYR A 133 -7.61 9.59 16.22
C TYR A 133 -9.13 9.45 15.94
N ALA A 134 -9.79 8.47 16.56
CA ALA A 134 -11.25 8.28 16.52
C ALA A 134 -11.90 8.62 17.85
#